data_AF-A0A7H4NWD0-F1
#
_entry.id   AF-A0A7H4NWD0-F1
#
_cell.length_a   1.000
_cell.length_b   1.000
_cell.length_c   1.000
_cell.angle_alpha   90.00
_cell.angle_beta   90.00
_cell.angle_gamma   90.00
#
_symmetry.space_group_name_H-M   'P 1'
#
loop_
_entity.id
_entity.type
_entity.pdbx_description
1 polymer ?
#
loop_
_entity_poly.entity_id
_entity_poly.type
_entity_poly.pdbx_seq_one_letter_code
_entity_poly.pdbx_strand_id
1 'polypeptide(L)' 'MRSVFNGECSHVEINRLIAILKQHGCRGVVGIGGGKTLDTAKAIGYYQKLPVVVIPDDRLHRCANQRAVGYLHRSR' A
#
# COMPACT_ATOMS: atom_id res chain seq x y z
N MET A 1 -7.98 3.56 7.92
CA MET A 1 -8.05 2.16 7.46
C MET A 1 -6.65 1.71 7.03
N ARG A 2 -6.20 0.52 7.46
CA ARG A 2 -4.86 -0.01 7.10
C ARG A 2 -4.99 -1.45 6.59
N SER A 3 -4.25 -1.79 5.54
CA SER A 3 -4.06 -3.17 5.09
C SER A 3 -2.61 -3.59 5.32
N VAL A 4 -2.41 -4.85 5.71
CA VAL A 4 -1.08 -5.44 5.88
C VAL A 4 -0.63 -6.03 4.54
N PHE A 5 0.59 -5.71 4.15
CA PHE A 5 1.24 -6.27 2.97
C PHE A 5 1.96 -7.59 3.32
N ASN A 6 1.63 -8.65 2.59
CA ASN A 6 2.07 -10.02 2.89
C ASN A 6 3.53 -10.35 2.51
N GLY A 7 4.29 -9.38 1.99
CA GLY A 7 5.74 -9.48 1.81
C GLY A 7 6.22 -9.72 0.38
N GLU A 8 5.34 -10.05 -0.56
CA GLU A 8 5.68 -10.17 -1.98
C GLU A 8 4.89 -9.20 -2.85
N CYS A 9 5.63 -8.47 -3.70
CA CYS A 9 5.07 -7.55 -4.68
C CYS A 9 4.58 -8.35 -5.90
N SER A 10 3.39 -8.93 -5.80
CA SER A 10 2.76 -9.71 -6.87
C SER A 10 1.47 -9.06 -7.36
N HIS A 11 1.08 -9.37 -8.60
CA HIS A 11 -0.19 -8.92 -9.18
C HIS A 11 -1.40 -9.34 -8.31
N VAL A 12 -1.34 -10.53 -7.70
CA VAL A 12 -2.39 -11.02 -6.81
C VAL A 12 -2.54 -10.12 -5.58
N GLU A 13 -1.43 -9.75 -4.95
CA GLU A 13 -1.45 -8.89 -3.76
C GLU A 13 -1.88 -7.47 -4.10
N ILE A 14 -1.38 -6.91 -5.22
CA ILE A 14 -1.80 -5.59 -5.73
C ILE A 14 -3.32 -5.57 -5.97
N ASN A 15 -3.86 -6.59 -6.66
CA ASN A 15 -5.29 -6.68 -6.95
C ASN A 15 -6.15 -6.82 -5.68
N ARG A 16 -5.69 -7.62 -4.70
CA ARG A 16 -6.35 -7.73 -3.38
C ARG A 16 -6.43 -6.38 -2.68
N LEU A 17 -5.32 -5.64 -2.66
CA LEU A 17 -5.22 -4.32 -2.04
C LEU A 17 -6.06 -3.26 -2.77
N ILE A 18 -6.13 -3.33 -4.11
CA ILE A 18 -7.03 -2.50 -4.93
C ILE A 18 -8.50 -2.78 -4.60
N ALA A 19 -8.89 -4.05 -4.44
CA ALA A 19 -10.26 -4.41 -4.11
C ALA A 19 -10.68 -3.80 -2.75
N ILE A 20 -9.82 -3.89 -1.73
CA ILE A 20 -10.04 -3.27 -0.42
C ILE A 20 -10.14 -1.74 -0.54
N LEU A 21 -9.23 -1.12 -1.29
CA LEU A 21 -9.24 0.32 -1.55
C LEU A 21 -10.59 0.77 -2.16
N LYS A 22 -11.08 0.03 -3.16
CA LYS A 22 -12.35 0.31 -3.84
C LYS A 22 -13.55 0.10 -2.93
N GLN A 23 -13.57 -0.98 -2.16
CA GLN A 23 -14.64 -1.29 -1.20
C GLN A 23 -14.84 -0.15 -0.19
N HIS A 24 -13.75 0.49 0.23
CA HIS A 24 -13.79 1.59 1.19
C HIS A 24 -13.79 2.99 0.55
N GLY A 25 -13.87 3.10 -0.78
CA GLY A 25 -13.91 4.40 -1.48
C GLY A 25 -12.71 5.29 -1.16
N CYS A 26 -11.53 4.71 -0.94
CA CYS A 26 -10.36 5.48 -0.57
C CYS A 26 -9.81 6.26 -1.77
N ARG A 27 -9.25 7.45 -1.51
CA ARG A 27 -8.82 8.42 -2.53
C ARG A 27 -7.32 8.70 -2.49
N GLY A 28 -6.56 7.87 -1.79
CA GLY A 28 -5.11 7.99 -1.69
C GLY A 28 -4.51 6.74 -1.06
N VAL A 29 -3.24 6.51 -1.38
CA VAL A 29 -2.44 5.35 -0.93
C VAL A 29 -1.23 5.87 -0.17
N VAL A 30 -0.93 5.27 0.98
CA VAL A 30 0.25 5.58 1.78
C VAL A 30 1.04 4.28 1.97
N GLY A 31 2.24 4.19 1.38
CA GLY A 31 3.15 3.07 1.57
C GLY A 31 4.18 3.39 2.64
N ILE A 32 4.27 2.56 3.68
CA ILE A 32 5.28 2.68 4.73
C ILE A 32 6.03 1.35 4.82
N GLY A 33 7.36 1.38 4.63
CA GLY A 33 8.20 0.20 4.71
C GLY A 33 9.41 0.24 3.77
N GLY A 34 10.02 -0.93 3.56
CA GLY A 34 11.13 -1.10 2.62
C GLY A 34 10.69 -1.21 1.15
N GLY A 35 11.67 -1.35 0.24
CA GLY A 35 11.48 -1.24 -1.22
C GLY A 35 10.26 -1.97 -1.81
N LYS A 36 10.04 -3.24 -1.47
CA LYS A 36 8.89 -4.03 -1.98
C LYS A 36 7.52 -3.42 -1.62
N THR A 37 7.39 -2.85 -0.42
CA THR A 37 6.14 -2.22 0.03
C THR A 37 5.91 -0.89 -0.69
N LEU A 38 6.99 -0.14 -0.92
CA LEU A 38 6.93 1.12 -1.65
C LEU A 38 6.57 0.91 -3.12
N ASP A 39 7.13 -0.11 -3.76
CA ASP A 39 6.81 -0.47 -5.15
C ASP A 39 5.35 -0.92 -5.28
N THR A 40 4.85 -1.68 -4.31
CA THR A 40 3.43 -2.07 -4.25
C THR A 40 2.53 -0.85 -4.13
N ALA A 41 2.85 0.11 -3.25
CA ALA A 41 2.06 1.33 -3.08
C ALA A 41 2.05 2.19 -4.36
N LYS A 42 3.19 2.32 -5.05
CA LYS A 42 3.29 3.00 -6.35
C LYS A 42 2.46 2.30 -7.43
N ALA A 43 2.53 0.97 -7.50
CA ALA A 43 1.75 0.19 -8.46
C ALA A 43 0.24 0.42 -8.25
N ILE A 44 -0.24 0.35 -7.00
CA ILE A 44 -1.66 0.59 -6.69
C ILE A 44 -2.07 2.00 -7.12
N GLY A 45 -1.27 3.02 -6.79
CA GLY A 45 -1.55 4.40 -7.19
C GLY A 45 -1.54 4.61 -8.70
N TYR A 46 -0.62 3.96 -9.42
CA TYR A 46 -0.57 3.98 -10.88
C TYR A 46 -1.84 3.36 -11.49
N TYR A 47 -2.25 2.17 -11.04
CA TYR A 47 -3.46 1.50 -11.53
C TYR A 47 -4.75 2.23 -11.18
N GLN A 48 -4.84 2.84 -10.00
CA GLN A 48 -6.04 3.56 -9.55
C GLN A 48 -6.03 5.05 -9.89
N LYS A 49 -4.94 5.58 -10.46
CA LYS A 49 -4.71 7.02 -10.69
C LYS A 49 -4.94 7.86 -9.43
N LEU A 50 -4.43 7.38 -8.29
CA LEU A 50 -4.58 8.02 -6.98
C LEU A 50 -3.24 8.58 -6.48
N PRO A 51 -3.26 9.66 -5.68
CA PRO A 51 -2.05 10.16 -5.03
C PRO A 51 -1.44 9.09 -4.12
N VAL A 52 -0.11 8.96 -4.22
CA VAL A 52 0.68 8.02 -3.41
C VAL A 52 1.63 8.80 -2.53
N VAL A 53 1.61 8.52 -1.23
CA VAL A 53 2.61 8.97 -0.27
C VAL A 53 3.49 7.78 0.06
N VAL A 54 4.80 7.97 0.01
CA VAL A 54 5.81 6.92 0.24
C VAL A 54 6.67 7.38 1.41
N ILE A 55 6.71 6.59 2.48
CA ILE A 55 7.55 6.84 3.65
C ILE A 55 8.55 5.69 3.75
N PRO A 56 9.83 5.92 3.43
CA PRO A 56 10.86 4.90 3.57
C PRO A 56 11.10 4.59 5.05
N ASP A 57 11.16 3.30 5.37
CA ASP A 57 11.65 2.77 6.65
C ASP A 57 12.86 1.87 6.34
N ASP A 58 14.06 2.38 6.63
CA ASP A 58 15.33 1.74 6.28
C ASP A 58 15.80 0.70 7.31
N ARG A 59 14.89 -0.11 7.87
CA ARG A 59 15.28 -1.29 8.65
C ARG A 59 15.54 -2.50 7.74
N LEU A 60 16.82 -2.63 7.38
CA LEU A 60 17.43 -3.77 6.70
C LEU A 60 17.04 -5.14 7.30
N HIS A 61 16.67 -6.09 6.44
CA HIS A 61 16.72 -7.57 6.64
C HIS A 61 15.90 -8.29 7.74
N ARG A 62 14.70 -7.86 8.16
CA ARG A 62 13.76 -8.82 8.80
C ARG A 62 12.31 -8.71 8.33
N CYS A 63 11.82 -9.82 7.77
CA CYS A 63 10.41 -10.19 7.80
C CYS A 63 9.81 -9.97 9.20
N ALA A 64 8.73 -9.19 9.30
CA ALA A 64 7.39 -9.73 9.59
C ALA A 64 6.33 -8.66 9.97
N ASN A 65 6.68 -7.47 10.50
CA ASN A 65 5.67 -6.72 11.27
C ASN A 65 5.51 -5.20 11.06
N GLN A 66 6.06 -4.60 10.00
CA GLN A 66 5.86 -3.14 9.71
C GLN A 66 5.57 -2.82 8.24
N ARG A 67 4.73 -3.63 7.57
CA ARG A 67 4.36 -3.43 6.16
C ARG A 67 2.92 -2.94 6.06
N ALA A 68 2.73 -1.63 6.22
CA ALA A 68 1.39 -1.04 6.18
C ALA A 68 1.19 -0.27 4.88
N VAL A 69 0.16 -0.65 4.13
CA VAL A 69 -0.43 0.23 3.11
C VAL A 69 -1.63 0.91 3.78
N GLY A 70 -1.45 2.18 4.12
CA GLY A 70 -2.51 3.03 4.64
C GLY A 70 -3.37 3.56 3.49
N TYR A 71 -4.67 3.66 3.69
CA TYR A 71 -5.55 4.31 2.72
C TYR A 71 -6.16 5.57 3.32
N LEU A 72 -6.11 6.65 2.54
CA LEU A 72 -6.77 7.90 2.92
C LEU A 72 -8.22 7.85 2.45
N HIS A 73 -9.13 7.76 3.40
CA HIS A 73 -10.56 7.96 3.17
C HIS A 73 -10.91 9.41 3.51
N ARG A 74 -11.50 10.15 2.56
CA ARG A 74 -12.01 11.50 2.82
C ARG A 74 -13.51 11.40 2.98
N SER A 75 -13.97 11.30 4.23
CA SER A 75 -15.39 11.48 4.57
C SER A 75 -15.75 12.93 4.22
N ARG A 76 -16.71 13.11 3.31
CA ARG A 76 -17.55 14.30 3.34
C ARG A 76 -18.63 14.05 4.38
#